data_AF-A0A1Y6FTX9-F1
#
_entry.id   AF-A0A1Y6FTX9-F1
#
_cell.length_a   1.000
_cell.length_b   1.000
_cell.length_c   1.000
_cell.angle_alpha   90.00
_cell.angle_beta   90.00
_cell.angle_gamma   90.00
#
_symmetry.space_group_name_H-M   'P 1'
#
loop_
_entity.id
_entity.type
_entity.pdbx_description
1 polymer ?
#
loop_
_entity_poly.entity_id
_entity_poly.type
_entity_poly.pdbx_seq_one_letter_code
_entity_poly.pdbx_strand_id
1 'polypeptide(L)'
;MFAARKRIFVDLLKWNLTVLAGRYAIDRRDGPGATYLIVAGPGGEHVASARLLGQLPANLAPFAKQISDGSETKAGIAEVTHFCLSPEATADDRRRARDQLLHGLVDYALAHRIRRLVGIAERRWVHPIETIGWRCRRLGVLPAASGRDLVELAVDIDAHTPARLAQAGIAPPPRRGAS
;
A
#
# COMPACT_ATOMS: atom_id res chain seq x y z
N MET A 1 -12.17 -1.80 8.42
CA MET A 1 -11.44 -1.29 7.23
C MET A 1 -12.19 -0.17 6.48
N PHE A 2 -13.30 -0.41 5.76
CA PHE A 2 -13.95 0.62 4.93
C PHE A 2 -14.46 1.85 5.71
N ALA A 3 -14.85 1.67 6.98
CA ALA A 3 -15.19 2.79 7.86
C ALA A 3 -13.97 3.66 8.20
N ALA A 4 -12.81 3.04 8.47
CA ALA A 4 -11.55 3.75 8.68
C ALA A 4 -11.10 4.49 7.41
N ARG A 5 -11.27 3.87 6.22
CA ARG A 5 -11.03 4.53 4.94
C ARG A 5 -11.86 5.80 4.77
N LYS A 6 -13.14 5.79 5.17
CA LYS A 6 -14.01 6.97 5.13
C LYS A 6 -13.45 8.08 6.01
N ARG A 7 -13.09 7.76 7.25
CA ARG A 7 -12.50 8.74 8.18
C ARG A 7 -11.22 9.36 7.63
N ILE A 8 -10.31 8.56 7.09
CA ILE A 8 -9.02 9.07 6.59
C ILE A 8 -9.19 9.79 5.25
N PHE A 9 -9.67 9.08 4.24
CA PHE A 9 -9.64 9.59 2.88
C PHE A 9 -10.73 10.64 2.64
N VAL A 10 -11.93 10.46 3.20
CA VAL A 10 -13.04 11.41 3.01
C VAL A 10 -13.03 12.49 4.08
N ASP A 11 -13.05 12.13 5.37
CA ASP A 11 -13.25 13.14 6.42
C ASP A 11 -12.00 13.99 6.65
N LEU A 12 -10.81 13.38 6.69
CA LEU A 12 -9.55 14.10 6.94
C LEU A 12 -8.94 14.64 5.63
N LEU A 13 -8.74 13.78 4.63
CA LEU A 13 -8.03 14.14 3.40
C LEU A 13 -8.92 14.74 2.31
N LYS A 14 -10.24 14.78 2.51
CA LYS A 14 -11.24 15.37 1.60
C LYS A 14 -11.17 14.80 0.17
N TRP A 15 -10.84 13.52 0.04
CA TRP A 15 -10.90 12.83 -1.25
C TRP A 15 -12.34 12.63 -1.67
N ASN A 16 -12.60 12.79 -2.96
CA ASN A 16 -13.92 12.55 -3.54
C ASN A 16 -14.12 11.05 -3.78
N LEU A 17 -14.50 10.31 -2.73
CA LEU A 17 -14.84 8.89 -2.77
C LEU A 17 -16.33 8.69 -2.48
N THR A 18 -16.93 7.68 -3.10
CA THR A 18 -18.30 7.28 -2.76
C THR A 18 -18.37 6.75 -1.33
N VAL A 19 -19.37 7.23 -0.58
CA VAL A 19 -19.64 6.78 0.79
C VAL A 19 -20.96 6.00 0.82
N LEU A 20 -20.85 4.69 0.98
CA LEU A 20 -22.00 3.79 1.13
C LEU A 20 -22.58 3.91 2.54
N ALA A 21 -23.91 4.05 2.61
CA ALA A 21 -24.68 4.18 3.86
C ALA A 21 -24.14 5.24 4.83
N GLY A 22 -23.51 6.30 4.31
CA GLY A 22 -22.89 7.37 5.11
C GLY A 22 -21.67 6.91 5.94
N ARG A 23 -21.25 5.64 5.85
CA ARG A 23 -20.31 5.02 6.79
C ARG A 23 -19.07 4.43 6.12
N TYR A 24 -19.18 3.92 4.90
CA TYR A 24 -18.13 3.11 4.28
C TYR A 24 -17.62 3.77 3.00
N ALA A 25 -16.33 4.08 2.93
CA ALA A 25 -15.73 4.60 1.70
C ALA A 25 -15.32 3.44 0.80
N ILE A 26 -15.99 3.33 -0.34
CA ILE A 26 -15.86 2.25 -1.32
C ILE A 26 -15.74 2.90 -2.70
N ASP A 27 -14.84 2.41 -3.54
CA ASP A 27 -14.71 2.84 -4.93
C ASP A 27 -14.94 1.66 -5.89
N ARG A 28 -15.08 1.95 -7.20
CA ARG A 28 -15.31 0.92 -8.24
C ARG A 28 -14.25 -0.18 -8.33
N ARG A 29 -13.07 0.01 -7.72
CA ARG A 29 -11.99 -0.97 -7.68
C ARG A 29 -12.08 -1.88 -6.45
N ASP A 30 -13.04 -1.66 -5.55
CA ASP A 30 -13.38 -2.56 -4.44
C ASP A 30 -14.31 -3.68 -4.90
N GLY A 31 -13.83 -4.52 -5.83
CA GLY A 31 -14.57 -5.63 -6.41
C GLY A 31 -13.87 -6.99 -6.21
N PRO A 32 -14.34 -8.07 -6.88
CA PRO A 32 -13.80 -9.43 -6.70
C PRO A 32 -12.30 -9.59 -6.99
N GLY A 33 -11.71 -8.71 -7.81
CA GLY A 33 -10.27 -8.72 -8.10
C GLY A 33 -9.40 -7.98 -7.07
N ALA A 34 -10.00 -7.38 -6.04
CA ALA A 34 -9.26 -6.67 -5.00
C ALA A 34 -8.80 -7.62 -3.90
N THR A 35 -7.50 -7.61 -3.63
CA THR A 35 -6.95 -8.27 -2.44
C THR A 35 -6.73 -7.23 -1.34
N TYR A 36 -7.07 -7.57 -0.11
CA TYR A 36 -6.83 -6.69 1.05
C TYR A 36 -5.90 -7.37 2.03
N LEU A 37 -4.84 -6.67 2.41
CA LEU A 37 -4.05 -7.01 3.58
C LEU A 37 -4.55 -6.17 4.74
N ILE A 38 -4.88 -6.83 5.85
CA ILE A 38 -5.48 -6.21 7.02
C ILE A 38 -4.68 -6.60 8.26
N VAL A 39 -4.23 -5.59 8.99
CA VAL A 39 -3.74 -5.74 10.36
C VAL A 39 -4.91 -5.48 11.30
N ALA A 40 -5.28 -6.52 12.03
CA ALA A 40 -6.27 -6.46 13.09
C ALA A 40 -5.59 -6.40 14.45
N GLY A 41 -6.16 -5.63 15.38
CA GLY A 41 -5.73 -5.61 16.77
C GLY A 41 -6.30 -6.79 17.57
N PRO A 42 -6.02 -6.85 18.88
CA PRO A 42 -6.39 -7.99 19.72
C PRO A 42 -7.90 -8.28 19.77
N GLY A 43 -8.74 -7.27 19.63
CA GLY A 43 -10.20 -7.39 19.60
C GLY A 43 -10.78 -7.63 18.21
N GLY A 44 -9.93 -7.82 17.18
CA GLY A 44 -10.35 -7.95 15.79
C GLY A 44 -10.66 -6.60 15.12
N GLU A 45 -10.42 -5.48 15.80
CA GLU A 45 -10.58 -4.15 15.25
C GLU A 45 -9.55 -3.85 14.17
N HIS A 46 -9.91 -3.02 13.20
CA HIS A 46 -9.00 -2.63 12.12
C HIS A 46 -7.97 -1.61 12.62
N VAL A 47 -6.69 -1.94 12.48
CA VAL A 47 -5.57 -1.06 12.85
C VAL A 47 -4.85 -0.53 11.61
N ALA A 48 -4.59 -1.40 10.62
CA ALA A 48 -4.02 -0.99 9.34
C ALA A 48 -4.55 -1.83 8.18
N SER A 49 -4.50 -1.30 6.96
CA SER A 49 -4.79 -2.07 5.75
C SER A 49 -4.18 -1.46 4.50
N ALA A 50 -3.98 -2.29 3.48
CA ALA A 50 -3.73 -1.85 2.11
C ALA A 50 -4.55 -2.72 1.14
N ARG A 51 -4.86 -2.17 -0.04
CA ARG A 51 -5.49 -2.90 -1.16
C ARG A 51 -4.46 -3.16 -2.25
N LEU A 52 -4.37 -4.39 -2.71
CA LEU A 52 -3.58 -4.86 -3.85
C LEU A 52 -4.50 -5.13 -5.05
N LEU A 53 -4.10 -4.65 -6.22
CA LEU A 53 -4.78 -4.89 -7.49
C LEU A 53 -3.79 -5.51 -8.49
N GLY A 54 -4.09 -6.73 -8.96
CA GLY A 54 -3.24 -7.46 -9.92
C GLY A 54 -3.34 -6.97 -11.37
N GLN A 55 -4.19 -5.99 -11.64
CA GLN A 55 -4.29 -5.34 -12.94
C GLN A 55 -3.87 -3.88 -12.79
N LEU A 56 -2.81 -3.50 -13.50
CA LEU A 56 -2.42 -2.10 -13.61
C LEU A 56 -3.56 -1.33 -14.29
N PRO A 57 -4.16 -0.32 -13.64
CA PRO A 57 -5.19 0.49 -14.23
C PRO A 57 -4.60 1.34 -15.36
N ALA A 58 -5.44 1.71 -16.34
CA ALA A 58 -5.02 2.46 -17.52
C ALA A 58 -4.35 3.81 -17.21
N ASN A 59 -4.60 4.40 -16.03
CA ASN A 59 -3.97 5.65 -15.58
C ASN A 59 -2.57 5.46 -14.97
N LEU A 60 -2.17 4.24 -14.59
CA LEU A 60 -0.76 3.88 -14.30
C LEU A 60 -0.02 3.42 -15.57
N ALA A 61 -0.73 3.27 -16.69
CA ALA A 61 -0.13 2.88 -17.97
C ALA A 61 0.93 3.84 -18.54
N PRO A 62 0.94 5.16 -18.28
CA PRO A 62 2.01 6.03 -18.79
C PRO A 62 3.39 5.59 -18.32
N PHE A 63 3.49 5.08 -17.09
CA PHE A 63 4.75 4.69 -16.46
C PHE A 63 4.98 3.19 -16.44
N ALA A 64 3.96 2.36 -16.64
CA ALA A 64 4.10 0.91 -16.84
C ALA A 64 5.14 0.54 -17.92
N LYS A 65 5.34 1.40 -18.93
CA LYS A 65 6.40 1.23 -19.95
C LYS A 65 7.82 1.43 -19.43
N GLN A 66 8.03 2.27 -18.41
CA GLN A 66 9.33 2.48 -17.77
C GLN A 66 9.69 1.36 -16.81
N ILE A 67 8.67 0.61 -16.40
CA ILE A 67 8.74 -0.45 -15.41
C ILE A 67 9.00 -1.79 -16.12
N SER A 68 8.37 -2.03 -17.28
CA SER A 68 8.59 -3.24 -18.06
C SER A 68 9.89 -3.14 -18.88
N ASP A 69 10.83 -4.06 -18.65
CA ASP A 69 11.99 -4.29 -19.52
C ASP A 69 11.64 -5.06 -20.82
N GLY A 70 10.34 -5.21 -21.11
CA GLY A 70 9.83 -6.01 -22.22
C GLY A 70 9.72 -7.50 -21.94
N SER A 71 10.40 -8.03 -20.90
CA SER A 71 10.27 -9.42 -20.43
C SER A 71 9.15 -9.57 -19.39
N GLU A 72 8.74 -8.44 -18.82
CA GLU A 72 7.81 -8.39 -17.73
C GLU A 72 6.37 -8.70 -18.15
N THR A 73 5.85 -9.90 -17.85
CA THR A 73 4.40 -10.11 -17.93
C THR A 73 3.70 -9.17 -16.94
N LYS A 74 2.55 -8.60 -17.33
CA LYS A 74 1.67 -7.86 -16.40
C LYS A 74 1.35 -8.68 -15.14
N ALA A 75 1.46 -10.01 -15.26
CA ALA A 75 1.59 -11.04 -14.22
C ALA A 75 2.34 -10.64 -12.93
N GLY A 76 3.50 -10.01 -13.09
CA GLY A 76 4.46 -9.81 -12.00
C GLY A 76 4.37 -8.46 -11.29
N ILE A 77 3.34 -7.66 -11.57
CA ILE A 77 3.19 -6.30 -11.04
C ILE A 77 1.83 -6.16 -10.35
N ALA A 78 1.80 -5.58 -9.15
CA ALA A 78 0.55 -5.23 -8.46
C ALA A 78 0.54 -3.76 -8.03
N GLU A 79 -0.62 -3.12 -8.11
CA GLU A 79 -0.84 -1.77 -7.58
C GLU A 79 -1.23 -1.84 -6.09
N VAL A 80 -0.55 -1.07 -5.25
CA VAL A 80 -0.91 -0.83 -3.85
C VAL A 80 -1.71 0.47 -3.76
N THR A 81 -2.92 0.40 -3.20
CA THR A 81 -3.82 1.54 -2.99
C THR A 81 -4.37 1.54 -1.57
N HIS A 82 -4.86 2.71 -1.12
CA HIS A 82 -5.52 2.87 0.18
C HIS A 82 -4.69 2.33 1.37
N PHE A 83 -3.39 2.60 1.38
CA PHE A 83 -2.54 2.36 2.56
C PHE A 83 -3.08 3.21 3.72
N CYS A 84 -3.65 2.56 4.72
CA CYS A 84 -4.56 3.15 5.68
C CYS A 84 -4.17 2.70 7.08
N LEU A 85 -3.86 3.66 7.96
CA LEU A 85 -3.58 3.44 9.38
C LEU A 85 -4.72 4.06 10.18
N SER A 86 -5.35 3.27 11.05
CA SER A 86 -6.51 3.72 11.82
C SER A 86 -6.17 4.99 12.62
N PRO A 87 -6.98 6.06 12.52
CA PRO A 87 -6.76 7.27 13.30
C PRO A 87 -7.03 7.06 14.80
N GLU A 88 -7.76 6.00 15.17
CA GLU A 88 -8.09 5.65 16.55
C GLU A 88 -6.95 4.90 17.25
N ALA A 89 -6.00 4.35 16.50
CA ALA A 89 -4.85 3.64 17.07
C ALA A 89 -3.83 4.62 17.66
N THR A 90 -3.15 4.24 18.73
CA THR A 90 -2.07 5.05 19.33
C THR A 90 -0.90 5.24 18.35
N ALA A 91 0.00 6.19 18.63
CA ALA A 91 1.18 6.39 17.77
C ALA A 91 2.06 5.12 17.68
N ASP A 92 2.20 4.39 18.78
CA ASP A 92 2.95 3.13 18.83
C ASP A 92 2.23 2.00 18.09
N ASP A 93 0.91 1.87 18.26
CA ASP A 93 0.12 0.87 17.53
C ASP A 93 0.16 1.13 16.02
N ARG A 94 0.06 2.40 15.60
CA ARG A 94 0.19 2.76 14.18
C ARG A 94 1.57 2.43 13.64
N ARG A 95 2.64 2.67 14.39
CA ARG A 95 4.00 2.28 13.99
C ARG A 95 4.13 0.77 13.84
N ARG A 96 3.70 0.00 14.84
CA ARG A 96 3.72 -1.48 14.78
C ARG A 96 2.88 -2.00 13.62
N ALA A 97 1.66 -1.50 13.46
CA ALA A 97 0.76 -1.95 12.40
C ALA A 97 1.24 -1.54 11.01
N ARG A 98 1.89 -0.38 10.87
CA ARG A 98 2.59 0.00 9.63
C ARG A 98 3.66 -1.02 9.31
N ASP A 99 4.53 -1.35 10.25
CA ASP A 99 5.65 -2.27 10.01
C ASP A 99 5.13 -3.68 9.67
N GLN A 100 4.12 -4.17 10.40
CA GLN A 100 3.43 -5.42 10.08
C GLN A 100 2.81 -5.41 8.67
N LEU A 101 2.18 -4.31 8.28
CA LEU A 101 1.58 -4.17 6.95
C LEU A 101 2.66 -4.13 5.85
N LEU A 102 3.80 -3.48 6.09
CA LEU A 102 4.93 -3.46 5.16
C LEU A 102 5.53 -4.85 4.95
N HIS A 103 5.75 -5.61 6.03
CA HIS A 103 6.17 -7.01 5.94
C HIS A 103 5.12 -7.87 5.23
N GLY A 104 3.84 -7.72 5.57
CA GLY A 104 2.75 -8.45 4.91
C GLY A 104 2.65 -8.18 3.40
N LEU A 105 2.92 -6.94 2.97
CA LEU A 105 3.00 -6.60 1.54
C LEU A 105 4.13 -7.36 0.84
N VAL A 106 5.30 -7.44 1.47
CA VAL A 106 6.47 -8.17 0.94
C VAL A 106 6.19 -9.68 0.91
N ASP A 107 5.68 -10.25 1.99
CA ASP A 107 5.38 -11.68 2.10
C ASP A 107 4.34 -12.09 1.05
N TYR A 108 3.26 -11.31 0.92
CA TYR A 108 2.24 -11.54 -0.10
C TYR A 108 2.84 -11.48 -1.50
N ALA A 109 3.65 -10.46 -1.77
CA ALA A 109 4.26 -10.28 -3.08
C ALA A 109 5.19 -11.46 -3.46
N LEU A 110 6.02 -11.92 -2.53
CA LEU A 110 6.90 -13.09 -2.73
C LEU A 110 6.09 -14.36 -2.98
N ALA A 111 5.06 -14.62 -2.16
CA ALA A 111 4.21 -15.81 -2.29
C ALA A 111 3.47 -15.87 -3.63
N HIS A 112 3.11 -14.71 -4.20
CA HIS A 112 2.35 -14.60 -5.44
C HIS A 112 3.21 -14.26 -6.66
N ARG A 113 4.54 -14.33 -6.53
CA ARG A 113 5.52 -14.00 -7.59
C ARG A 113 5.33 -12.58 -8.17
N ILE A 114 4.86 -11.66 -7.34
CA ILE A 114 4.83 -10.23 -7.62
C ILE A 114 6.22 -9.69 -7.30
N ARG A 115 6.99 -9.38 -8.34
CA ARG A 115 8.33 -8.79 -8.18
C ARG A 115 8.29 -7.26 -8.12
N ARG A 116 7.13 -6.66 -8.34
CA ARG A 116 6.99 -5.21 -8.29
C ARG A 116 5.67 -4.76 -7.74
N LEU A 117 5.76 -3.88 -6.76
CA LEU A 117 4.62 -3.09 -6.27
C LEU A 117 4.71 -1.70 -6.88
N VAL A 118 3.59 -1.17 -7.35
CA VAL A 118 3.49 0.21 -7.81
C VAL A 118 2.42 0.94 -7.02
N GLY A 119 2.53 2.26 -6.91
CA GLY A 119 1.53 3.05 -6.22
C GLY A 119 1.75 4.53 -6.41
N ILE A 120 0.73 5.30 -6.00
CA ILE A 120 0.78 6.76 -6.01
C ILE A 120 0.83 7.24 -4.56
N ALA A 121 1.77 8.13 -4.27
CA ALA A 121 1.93 8.76 -2.98
C ALA A 121 1.95 10.29 -3.12
N GLU A 122 1.45 11.00 -2.12
CA GLU A 122 1.71 12.45 -2.02
C GLU A 122 3.21 12.68 -1.79
N ARG A 123 3.77 13.76 -2.35
CA ARG A 123 5.21 14.08 -2.30
C ARG A 123 5.82 13.97 -0.89
N ARG A 124 5.08 14.36 0.16
CA ARG A 124 5.52 14.26 1.56
C ARG A 124 5.83 12.84 2.03
N TRP A 125 5.24 11.82 1.41
CA TRP A 125 5.43 10.42 1.76
C TRP A 125 6.55 9.75 0.97
N VAL A 126 7.04 10.36 -0.10
CA VAL A 126 8.06 9.77 -0.98
C VAL A 126 9.35 9.46 -0.20
N HIS A 127 9.90 10.44 0.52
CA HIS A 127 11.12 10.23 1.28
C HIS A 127 10.96 9.16 2.39
N PRO A 128 9.89 9.17 3.22
CA PRO A 128 9.61 8.05 4.11
C PRO A 128 9.54 6.68 3.43
N ILE A 129 8.97 6.56 2.23
CA ILE A 129 8.89 5.29 1.50
C ILE A 129 10.25 4.86 0.95
N GLU A 130 11.12 5.79 0.59
CA GLU A 130 12.48 5.49 0.11
C GLU A 130 13.40 4.99 1.24
N THR A 131 13.10 5.32 2.50
CA THR A 131 13.97 5.00 3.64
C THR A 131 13.62 3.70 4.37
N ILE A 132 12.49 3.05 4.06
CA ILE A 132 12.09 1.79 4.72
C ILE A 132 12.85 0.55 4.21
N GLY A 133 13.92 0.69 3.43
CA GLY A 133 14.74 -0.44 2.93
C GLY A 133 14.24 -1.06 1.61
N TRP A 134 13.22 -0.47 0.99
CA TRP A 134 12.77 -0.87 -0.33
C TRP A 134 13.70 -0.38 -1.44
N ARG A 135 13.79 -1.16 -2.53
CA ARG A 135 14.36 -0.70 -3.80
C ARG A 135 13.30 0.13 -4.53
N CYS A 136 13.14 1.37 -4.09
CA CYS A 136 12.12 2.30 -4.58
C CYS A 136 12.66 3.13 -5.75
N ARG A 137 11.81 3.34 -6.77
CA ARG A 137 12.07 4.19 -7.94
C ARG A 137 10.89 5.15 -8.14
N ARG A 138 11.18 6.43 -8.33
CA ARG A 138 10.19 7.41 -8.79
C ARG A 138 10.01 7.26 -10.29
N LEU A 139 8.79 7.09 -10.75
CA LEU A 139 8.49 6.91 -12.17
C LEU A 139 8.12 8.24 -12.84
N GLY A 140 7.43 9.09 -12.09
CA GLY A 140 7.12 10.44 -12.53
C GLY A 140 6.20 11.17 -11.57
N VAL A 141 5.92 12.42 -11.93
CA VAL A 141 4.97 13.27 -11.23
C VAL A 141 3.68 13.26 -12.02
N LEU A 142 2.56 12.98 -11.36
CA LEU A 142 1.24 13.06 -11.97
C LEU A 142 0.76 14.52 -11.95
N PRO A 143 -0.03 14.96 -12.95
CA PRO A 143 -0.68 16.27 -12.90
C PRO A 143 -1.40 16.44 -11.57
N ALA A 144 -1.27 17.60 -10.94
CA ALA A 144 -1.80 17.84 -9.60
C ALA A 144 -3.31 17.53 -9.56
N ALA A 145 -3.68 16.41 -8.95
CA ALA A 145 -5.07 16.09 -8.67
C ALA A 145 -5.44 16.84 -7.39
N SER A 146 -6.37 17.79 -7.48
CA SER A 146 -6.86 18.57 -6.34
C SER A 146 -5.75 19.33 -5.58
N GLY A 147 -4.78 19.91 -6.30
CA GLY A 147 -3.71 20.73 -5.70
C GLY A 147 -2.66 19.96 -4.91
N ARG A 148 -2.57 18.63 -5.08
CA ARG A 148 -1.57 17.78 -4.42
C ARG A 148 -0.51 17.32 -5.41
N ASP A 149 0.75 17.45 -5.01
CA ASP A 149 1.87 16.85 -5.73
C ASP A 149 1.85 15.34 -5.51
N LEU A 150 1.49 14.61 -6.56
CA LEU A 150 1.42 13.14 -6.55
C LEU A 150 2.62 12.57 -7.32
N VAL A 151 3.26 11.58 -6.72
CA VAL A 151 4.42 10.89 -7.29
C VAL A 151 4.06 9.42 -7.44
N GLU A 152 4.31 8.89 -8.62
CA GLU A 152 4.20 7.45 -8.86
C GLU A 152 5.52 6.77 -8.51
N LEU A 153 5.41 5.69 -7.74
CA LEU A 153 6.53 4.92 -7.21
C LEU A 153 6.42 3.47 -7.68
N ALA A 154 7.56 2.88 -8.01
CA ALA A 154 7.74 1.44 -8.15
C ALA A 154 8.69 0.92 -7.07
N VAL A 155 8.40 -0.25 -6.55
CA VAL A 155 9.20 -0.94 -5.55
C VAL A 155 9.49 -2.34 -6.03
N ASP A 156 10.78 -2.65 -6.20
CA ASP A 156 11.20 -4.02 -6.53
C ASP A 156 11.19 -4.91 -5.29
N ILE A 157 10.57 -6.09 -5.45
CA ILE A 157 10.45 -7.12 -4.44
C ILE A 157 11.27 -8.33 -4.87
N ASP A 158 12.21 -8.73 -4.02
CA ASP A 158 13.03 -9.93 -4.18
C ASP A 158 13.21 -10.62 -2.83
N ALA A 159 13.85 -11.81 -2.84
CA ALA A 159 14.08 -12.60 -1.63
C ALA A 159 14.92 -11.88 -0.56
N HIS A 160 15.62 -10.80 -0.90
CA HIS A 160 16.40 -9.99 0.04
C HIS A 160 15.61 -8.81 0.60
N THR A 161 14.41 -8.49 0.07
CA THR A 161 13.59 -7.40 0.58
C THR A 161 13.28 -7.52 2.08
N PRO A 162 12.93 -8.70 2.65
CA PRO A 162 12.72 -8.83 4.10
C PRO A 162 13.96 -8.44 4.93
N ALA A 163 15.15 -8.80 4.49
CA ALA A 163 16.39 -8.43 5.17
C ALA A 163 16.65 -6.92 5.11
N ARG A 164 16.36 -6.26 3.99
CA ARG A 164 16.48 -4.80 3.85
C ARG A 164 15.48 -4.05 4.73
N LEU A 165 14.25 -4.55 4.87
CA LEU A 165 13.28 -4.01 5.84
C LEU A 165 13.83 -4.04 7.26
N ALA A 166 14.40 -5.18 7.67
CA ALA A 166 14.98 -5.33 9.00
C ALA A 166 16.17 -4.39 9.24
N GLN A 167 17.06 -4.24 8.25
CA GLN A 167 18.18 -3.30 8.31
C GLN A 167 17.74 -1.83 8.43
N ALA A 168 16.59 -1.48 7.84
CA ALA A 168 15.98 -0.16 7.97
C ALA A 168 15.20 0.05 9.28
N GLY A 169 15.23 -0.93 10.20
CA GLY A 169 14.54 -0.84 11.48
C GLY A 169 13.02 -1.10 11.41
N ILE A 170 12.52 -1.69 10.32
CA ILE A 170 11.12 -2.07 10.19
C ILE A 170 10.91 -3.41 10.89
N ALA A 171 10.28 -3.37 12.07
CA ALA A 171 10.14 -4.55 12.92
C ALA A 171 9.20 -5.58 12.28
N PRO A 172 9.59 -6.88 12.19
CA PRO A 172 8.69 -7.92 11.72
C PRO A 172 7.52 -8.10 12.69
N PRO A 173 6.37 -8.65 12.22
CA PRO A 173 5.31 -9.06 13.13
C PRO A 173 5.85 -10.04 14.17
N PRO A 174 5.34 -9.99 15.41
CA PRO A 174 5.66 -11.02 16.40
C PRO A 174 5.25 -12.38 15.82
N ARG A 175 6.15 -13.37 15.92
CA ARG A 175 5.84 -14.74 15.53
C ARG A 175 4.63 -15.17 16.35
N ARG A 176 3.52 -15.53 15.69
CA ARG A 176 2.43 -16.23 16.37
C ARG A 176 3.04 -17.54 16.87
N GLY A 177 3.14 -17.69 18.19
CA GLY A 177 3.55 -18.96 18.78
C GLY A 177 2.65 -20.07 18.24
N ALA A 178 3.25 -21.16 17.76
CA ALA A 178 2.51 -22.38 17.52
C ALA A 178 1.79 -22.71 18.83
N SER A 179 0.47 -22.60 18.81
CA SER A 179 -0.41 -23.07 19.89
C SER A 179 -0.70 -24.54 19.62
#